data_AF-A0A9E0A9B9-F1
#
_entry.id   AF-A0A9E0A9B9-F1
#
_cell.length_a   1.000
_cell.length_b   1.000
_cell.length_c   1.000
_cell.angle_alpha   90.00
_cell.angle_beta   90.00
_cell.angle_gamma   90.00
#
_symmetry.space_group_name_H-M   'P 1'
#
loop_
_entity.id
_entity.type
_entity.pdbx_description
1 polymer ?
#
loop_
_entity_poly.entity_id
_entity_poly.type
_entity_poly.pdbx_seq_one_letter_code
_entity_poly.pdbx_strand_id
1 'polypeptide(L)'
;EDPEMPNYGKKGRGKLFVEGMVVAIEPMINLGTRNIKQHKDGWTITTADGKPSAHFEHDVAIIDGKPEILSTFAYVYQALGIVSNEEDEFRKTPLVL
;
A
#
# COMPACT_ATOMS: atom_id res chain seq x y z
N GLU A 1 -14.76 1.82 0.28
CA GLU A 1 -15.75 1.22 -0.64
C GLU A 1 -15.39 -0.22 -0.89
N ASP A 2 -16.33 -1.05 -1.33
CA ASP A 2 -15.97 -2.36 -1.87
C ASP A 2 -15.11 -2.19 -3.13
N PRO A 3 -14.12 -3.07 -3.41
CA PRO A 3 -13.71 -4.23 -2.62
C PRO A 3 -12.87 -3.93 -1.38
N GLU A 4 -13.07 -4.72 -0.33
CA GLU A 4 -11.96 -5.00 0.60
C GLU A 4 -10.83 -5.74 -0.11
N MET A 5 -9.60 -5.24 0.07
CA MET A 5 -8.36 -5.80 -0.46
C MET A 5 -7.44 -6.21 0.69
N PRO A 6 -7.64 -7.38 1.30
CA PRO A 6 -6.84 -7.79 2.46
C PRO A 6 -5.38 -8.02 2.05
N ASN A 7 -4.46 -7.50 2.87
CA ASN A 7 -3.01 -7.70 2.74
C ASN A 7 -2.54 -9.15 3.03
N TYR A 8 -3.48 -10.08 3.22
CA TYR A 8 -3.24 -11.49 3.43
C TYR A 8 -4.16 -12.32 2.54
N GLY A 9 -3.70 -13.49 2.12
CA GLY A 9 -4.51 -14.35 1.27
C GLY A 9 -3.75 -15.59 0.79
N LYS A 10 -4.36 -16.29 -0.17
CA LYS A 10 -3.74 -17.40 -0.89
C LYS A 10 -3.67 -17.03 -2.37
N LYS A 11 -2.53 -17.31 -3.00
CA LYS A 11 -2.35 -17.13 -4.45
C LYS A 11 -3.51 -17.76 -5.22
N GLY A 12 -4.06 -17.03 -6.20
CA GLY A 12 -5.19 -17.48 -7.02
C GLY A 12 -6.55 -17.36 -6.34
N ARG A 13 -6.66 -16.65 -5.20
CA ARG A 13 -7.92 -16.26 -4.57
C ARG A 13 -7.99 -14.75 -4.39
N GLY A 14 -9.20 -14.21 -4.35
CA GLY A 14 -9.46 -12.77 -4.22
C GLY A 14 -10.36 -12.27 -5.35
N LYS A 15 -10.61 -10.96 -5.37
CA LYS A 15 -11.33 -10.34 -6.49
C LYS A 15 -10.41 -10.22 -7.69
N LEU A 16 -10.97 -10.37 -8.88
CA LEU A 16 -10.27 -10.11 -10.13
C LEU A 16 -10.12 -8.59 -10.31
N PHE A 17 -8.90 -8.15 -10.61
CA PHE A 17 -8.67 -6.80 -11.09
C PHE A 17 -9.35 -6.61 -12.46
N VAL A 18 -10.05 -5.50 -12.62
CA VAL A 18 -10.71 -5.11 -13.86
C VAL A 18 -10.23 -3.73 -14.28
N GLU A 19 -10.29 -3.46 -15.58
CA GLU A 19 -9.92 -2.17 -16.15
C GLU A 19 -10.66 -1.01 -15.48
N GLY A 20 -9.95 0.09 -15.20
CA GLY A 20 -10.49 1.28 -14.53
C GLY A 20 -10.65 1.14 -13.01
N MET A 21 -10.36 -0.04 -12.43
CA MET A 21 -10.36 -0.22 -10.98
C MET A 21 -9.21 0.55 -10.35
N VAL A 22 -9.50 1.25 -9.24
CA VAL A 22 -8.50 1.89 -8.39
C VAL A 22 -8.54 1.22 -7.02
N VAL A 23 -7.38 0.81 -6.51
CA VAL A 23 -7.25 0.23 -5.16
C VAL A 23 -6.07 0.84 -4.44
N ALA A 24 -6.18 0.89 -3.12
CA ALA A 24 -5.03 1.05 -2.25
C ALA A 24 -4.33 -0.31 -2.08
N ILE A 25 -3.00 -0.30 -2.23
CA ILE A 25 -2.13 -1.37 -1.75
C ILE A 25 -1.43 -0.83 -0.51
N GLU A 26 -1.93 -1.23 0.67
CA GLU A 26 -1.64 -0.60 1.96
C GLU A 26 -1.15 -1.59 3.04
N PRO A 27 -0.02 -2.31 2.83
CA PRO A 27 0.44 -3.32 3.78
C PRO A 27 0.92 -2.72 5.09
N MET A 28 0.35 -3.20 6.19
CA MET A 28 0.85 -2.97 7.55
C MET A 28 1.59 -4.22 8.03
N ILE A 29 2.89 -4.08 8.31
CA ILE A 29 3.77 -5.19 8.70
C ILE A 29 4.21 -5.02 10.14
N ASN A 30 3.86 -6.01 10.97
CA ASN A 30 4.27 -6.06 12.37
C ASN A 30 5.60 -6.79 12.52
N LEU A 31 6.51 -6.28 13.36
CA LEU A 31 7.79 -6.94 13.66
C LEU A 31 7.62 -8.29 14.38
N GLY A 32 6.55 -8.42 15.17
CA GLY A 32 6.27 -9.60 15.98
C GLY A 32 5.03 -10.35 15.53
N THR A 33 3.99 -10.34 16.37
CA THR A 33 2.74 -11.05 16.07
C THR A 33 1.85 -10.31 15.07
N ARG A 34 1.06 -11.08 14.29
CA ARG A 34 -0.03 -10.53 13.45
C ARG A 34 -1.21 -10.00 14.26
N ASN A 35 -1.31 -10.36 15.54
CA ASN A 35 -2.43 -10.01 16.38
C ASN A 35 -2.39 -8.52 16.75
N ILE A 36 -3.55 -7.89 16.82
CA ILE A 36 -3.72 -6.48 17.15
C ILE A 36 -4.61 -6.28 18.37
N LYS A 37 -4.57 -5.06 18.91
CA LYS A 37 -5.49 -4.57 19.94
C LYS A 37 -6.06 -3.23 19.47
N GLN A 38 -7.39 -3.16 19.40
CA GLN A 38 -8.10 -1.90 19.23
C GLN A 38 -8.27 -1.21 20.59
N HIS A 39 -8.01 0.09 20.63
CA HIS A 39 -8.10 0.88 21.85
C HIS A 39 -9.54 1.35 22.10
N LYS A 40 -9.80 1.86 23.30
CA LYS A 40 -11.13 2.32 23.71
C LYS A 40 -11.59 3.60 23.00
N ASP A 41 -10.67 4.29 22.31
CA ASP A 41 -10.98 5.47 21.50
C ASP A 41 -11.73 5.13 20.20
N GLY A 42 -11.79 3.84 19.83
CA GLY A 42 -12.45 3.36 18.61
C GLY A 42 -11.59 3.44 17.35
N TRP A 43 -10.39 4.01 17.41
CA TRP A 43 -9.54 4.29 16.25
C TRP A 43 -8.15 3.67 16.35
N THR A 44 -7.48 3.79 17.49
CA THR A 44 -6.09 3.40 17.60
C THR A 44 -5.96 1.88 17.57
N ILE A 45 -5.10 1.39 16.70
CA ILE A 45 -4.70 -0.02 16.63
C ILE A 45 -3.22 -0.13 16.99
N THR A 46 -2.90 -1.02 17.93
CA THR A 46 -1.52 -1.37 18.27
C THR A 46 -1.30 -2.87 18.11
N THR A 47 -0.06 -3.28 17.88
CA THR A 47 0.34 -4.69 17.92
C THR A 47 0.04 -5.28 19.30
N ALA A 48 -0.40 -6.54 19.35
CA ALA A 48 -0.76 -7.19 20.61
C ALA A 48 0.46 -7.45 21.53
N ASP A 49 1.67 -7.48 20.96
CA ASP A 49 2.93 -7.66 21.68
C ASP A 49 3.69 -6.34 21.92
N GLY A 50 3.13 -5.21 21.50
CA GLY A 50 3.73 -3.88 21.69
C GLY A 50 4.98 -3.60 20.84
N LYS A 51 5.35 -4.49 19.91
CA LYS A 51 6.48 -4.27 19.01
C LYS A 51 6.11 -3.31 17.87
N PRO A 52 7.10 -2.65 17.25
CA PRO A 52 6.86 -1.76 16.11
C PRO A 52 6.08 -2.42 14.96
N SER A 53 5.30 -1.60 14.28
CA SER A 53 4.66 -1.89 13.01
C SER A 53 4.99 -0.78 12.03
N ALA A 54 5.05 -1.10 10.74
CA ALA A 54 5.28 -0.13 9.68
C ALA A 54 4.15 -0.25 8.64
N HIS A 55 3.79 0.87 8.04
CA HIS A 55 2.77 0.99 7.02
C HIS A 55 3.32 1.83 5.87
N PHE A 56 3.04 1.41 4.65
CA PHE A 56 3.12 2.26 3.47
C PHE A 56 1.91 1.96 2.58
N GLU A 57 1.57 2.91 1.73
CA GLU A 57 0.40 2.81 0.85
C GLU A 57 0.69 3.45 -0.50
N HIS A 58 0.16 2.83 -1.56
CA HIS A 58 0.00 3.44 -2.86
C HIS A 58 -1.41 3.23 -3.40
N ASP A 59 -1.99 4.29 -3.96
CA ASP A 59 -3.13 4.19 -4.87
C ASP A 59 -2.67 3.71 -6.25
N VAL A 60 -3.32 2.65 -6.75
CA VAL A 60 -2.99 1.99 -8.02
C VAL A 60 -4.25 1.86 -8.87
N ALA A 61 -4.18 2.34 -10.11
CA ALA A 61 -5.19 2.12 -11.13
C ALA A 61 -4.83 0.93 -12.04
N ILE A 62 -5.82 0.23 -12.57
CA ILE A 62 -5.65 -0.69 -13.69
C ILE A 62 -5.97 0.05 -14.99
N ILE A 63 -4.94 0.30 -15.80
CA ILE A 63 -5.02 1.02 -17.07
C ILE A 63 -4.40 0.17 -18.17
N ASP A 64 -5.12 -0.04 -19.27
CA ASP A 64 -4.71 -0.90 -20.40
C ASP A 64 -4.29 -2.32 -19.92
N GLY A 65 -4.97 -2.84 -18.89
CA GLY A 65 -4.67 -4.14 -18.27
C GLY A 65 -3.38 -4.18 -17.44
N LYS A 66 -2.78 -3.02 -17.11
CA LYS A 66 -1.54 -2.91 -16.32
C LYS A 66 -1.74 -2.03 -15.09
N PRO A 67 -0.98 -2.26 -14.00
CA PRO A 67 -0.98 -1.35 -12.86
C PRO A 67 -0.31 -0.02 -13.21
N GLU A 68 -0.94 1.09 -12.81
CA GLU A 68 -0.40 2.44 -12.89
C GLU A 68 -0.53 3.11 -11.50
N ILE A 69 0.60 3.56 -10.94
CA ILE A 69 0.62 4.21 -9.61
C ILE A 69 0.15 5.66 -9.74
N LEU A 70 -0.77 6.06 -8.87
CA LEU A 70 -1.37 7.41 -8.81
C LEU A 70 -0.76 8.31 -7.72
N SER A 71 0.06 7.74 -6.83
CA SER A 71 0.69 8.41 -5.68
C SER A 71 2.21 8.36 -5.77
N THR A 72 2.98 8.96 -4.85
CA THR A 72 4.45 8.93 -4.93
C THR A 72 5.15 9.15 -3.59
N PHE A 73 6.29 8.48 -3.39
CA PHE A 73 7.28 8.75 -2.35
C PHE A 73 8.42 9.68 -2.79
N ALA A 74 8.45 10.11 -4.05
CA ALA A 74 9.57 10.87 -4.60
C ALA A 74 9.86 12.17 -3.82
N TYR A 75 8.85 12.86 -3.29
CA TYR A 75 9.05 14.01 -2.40
C TYR A 75 9.74 13.64 -1.08
N VAL A 76 9.39 12.48 -0.52
CA VAL A 76 10.02 11.95 0.70
C VAL A 76 11.47 11.59 0.41
N TYR A 77 11.72 10.89 -0.70
CA TYR A 77 13.07 10.52 -1.12
C TYR A 77 13.94 11.74 -1.41
N GLN A 78 13.40 12.76 -2.08
CA GLN A 78 14.09 14.03 -2.29
C GLN A 78 14.49 14.69 -0.97
N ALA A 79 13.57 14.76 0.00
CA ALA A 79 13.83 15.35 1.31
C ALA A 79 14.88 14.57 2.12
N LEU A 80 14.95 13.25 1.93
CA LEU A 80 15.90 12.35 2.60
C LEU A 80 17.23 12.16 1.84
N GLY A 81 17.36 12.73 0.64
CA GLY A 81 18.52 12.53 -0.23
C GLY A 81 18.66 11.08 -0.75
N ILE A 82 17.55 10.36 -0.84
CA ILE A 82 17.49 8.99 -1.34
C ILE A 82 17.27 9.02 -2.86
N VAL A 83 18.04 8.20 -3.58
CA VAL A 83 17.83 7.94 -5.01
C VAL A 83 17.13 6.60 -5.14
N SER A 84 15.93 6.58 -5.71
CA SER A 84 15.15 5.36 -5.99
C SER A 84 14.51 5.44 -7.38
N ASN A 85 14.34 4.29 -8.00
CA ASN A 85 13.67 4.09 -9.30
C ASN A 85 12.51 3.09 -9.19
N GLU A 86 12.06 2.77 -7.97
CA GLU A 86 11.07 1.72 -7.69
C GLU A 86 9.68 2.00 -8.29
N GLU A 87 9.34 3.26 -8.51
CA GLU A 87 8.03 3.65 -9.07
C GLU A 87 8.04 3.68 -10.60
N ASP A 88 9.22 3.68 -11.24
CA ASP A 88 9.37 3.99 -12.66
C ASP A 88 8.66 2.98 -13.55
N GLU A 89 8.69 1.69 -13.19
CA GLU A 89 8.06 0.63 -13.99
C GLU A 89 6.52 0.68 -13.97
N PHE A 90 5.95 1.39 -12.99
CA PHE A 90 4.51 1.51 -12.80
C PHE A 90 3.97 2.88 -13.25
N ARG A 91 4.77 3.65 -13.98
CA ARG A 91 4.39 4.97 -14.49
C ARG A 91 4.35 4.98 -16.01
N LYS A 92 3.21 5.35 -16.57
CA LYS A 92 3.08 5.57 -18.02
C LYS A 92 3.80 6.84 -18.47
N THR A 93 3.79 7.86 -17.61
CA THR A 93 4.50 9.13 -17.81
C THR A 93 5.51 9.34 -16.69
N PRO A 94 6.77 9.71 -16.99
CA PRO A 94 7.75 10.02 -15.96
C PRO A 94 7.25 11.06 -14.97
N LEU A 95 7.51 10.86 -13.68
CA LEU A 95 7.19 11.84 -12.66
C LEU A 95 8.09 13.07 -12.84
N VAL A 96 7.50 14.26 -12.82
CA VAL A 96 8.22 15.54 -12.78
C VAL A 96 7.92 16.16 -11.42
N LEU A 97 8.98 16.34 -10.62
CA LEU A 97 8.93 16.97 -9.30
C LEU A 97 8.92 18.50 -9.38
#